data_AF-A0A6P5WJ40-F1
#
_entry.id   AF-A0A6P5WJ40-F1
#
_cell.length_a   1.000
_cell.length_b   1.000
_cell.length_c   1.000
_cell.angle_alpha   90.00
_cell.angle_beta   90.00
_cell.angle_gamma   90.00
#
_symmetry.space_group_name_H-M   'P 1'
#
loop_
_entity.id
_entity.type
_entity.pdbx_description
1 polymer ?
#
loop_
_entity_poly.entity_id
_entity_poly.type
_entity_poly.pdbx_seq_one_letter_code
_entity_poly.pdbx_strand_id
1 'polypeptide(L)'
;MGRGKFKAKPTGQRHFSTPEEMLAGTSSRPRTFKRQEAEYKEQEESEEESGQESGEESDDETEQKRKGTQGVIEVNNPNLVKPKNLKARDVDTGKTTELSRREREELEKQRAHERYMRLQEQGKTEQARKDLDRLALIRQQREEAARKREEEKAAKEQKKVEARK
;
A
#
# COMPACT_ATOMS: atom_id res chain seq x y z
N MET A 1 -25.98 51.38 15.84
CA MET A 1 -24.75 50.95 15.14
C MET A 1 -25.10 49.80 14.20
N GLY A 2 -25.25 50.08 12.90
CA GLY A 2 -25.64 49.07 11.91
C GLY A 2 -24.48 48.15 11.58
N ARG A 3 -24.59 46.85 11.89
CA ARG A 3 -23.57 45.86 11.53
C ARG A 3 -23.70 45.52 10.04
N GLY A 4 -22.72 45.94 9.25
CA GLY A 4 -22.65 45.66 7.81
C GLY A 4 -22.59 44.15 7.54
N LYS A 5 -23.31 43.68 6.53
CA LYS A 5 -23.30 42.28 6.07
C LYS A 5 -22.02 42.02 5.28
N PHE A 6 -21.03 41.36 5.89
CA PHE A 6 -19.82 40.89 5.20
C PHE A 6 -20.18 39.67 4.33
N LYS A 7 -20.12 39.82 3.00
CA LYS A 7 -20.19 38.69 2.06
C LYS A 7 -18.78 38.11 1.91
N ALA A 8 -18.53 36.95 2.50
CA ALA A 8 -17.30 36.21 2.24
C ALA A 8 -17.24 35.85 0.75
N LYS A 9 -16.14 36.21 0.07
CA LYS A 9 -15.90 35.75 -1.30
C LYS A 9 -15.79 34.21 -1.27
N PRO A 10 -16.28 33.49 -2.30
CA PRO A 10 -16.10 32.05 -2.36
C PRO A 10 -14.59 31.78 -2.38
N THR A 11 -14.09 31.16 -1.31
CA THR A 11 -12.71 30.69 -1.25
C THR A 11 -12.58 29.63 -2.34
N GLY A 12 -11.82 29.94 -3.40
CA GLY A 12 -11.64 29.07 -4.56
C GLY A 12 -11.33 27.64 -4.10
N GLN A 13 -12.14 26.69 -4.55
CA GLN A 13 -11.89 25.27 -4.28
C GLN A 13 -10.49 24.92 -4.80
N ARG A 14 -9.64 24.40 -3.91
CA ARG A 14 -8.34 23.87 -4.31
C ARG A 14 -8.58 22.47 -4.87
N HIS A 15 -8.30 22.27 -6.14
CA HIS A 15 -8.31 20.95 -6.76
C HIS A 15 -7.00 20.24 -6.43
N PHE A 16 -7.10 19.12 -5.71
CA PHE A 16 -5.98 18.22 -5.47
C PHE A 16 -6.09 17.04 -6.42
N SER A 17 -5.00 16.68 -7.09
CA SER A 17 -4.94 15.50 -7.95
C SER A 17 -5.16 14.24 -7.12
N THR A 18 -6.09 13.38 -7.53
CA THR A 18 -6.30 12.09 -6.88
C THR A 18 -5.19 11.09 -7.27
N PRO A 19 -4.95 10.03 -6.48
CA PRO A 19 -3.97 9.00 -6.84
C PRO A 19 -4.31 8.30 -8.17
N GLU A 20 -5.60 8.12 -8.48
CA GLU A 20 -6.04 7.58 -9.77
C GLU A 20 -5.70 8.51 -10.94
N GLU A 21 -5.89 9.82 -10.79
CA GLU A 21 -5.49 10.81 -11.82
C GLU A 21 -3.97 10.92 -11.98
N MET A 22 -3.22 10.68 -10.91
CA MET A 22 -1.76 10.62 -10.96
C MET A 22 -1.27 9.41 -11.77
N LEU A 23 -1.91 8.25 -11.60
CA LEU A 23 -1.60 7.03 -12.37
C LEU A 23 -2.04 7.13 -13.83
N ALA A 24 -3.22 7.69 -14.08
CA ALA A 24 -3.74 7.92 -15.43
C ALA A 24 -2.99 9.02 -16.20
N GLY A 25 -2.10 9.77 -15.53
CA GLY A 25 -1.33 10.85 -16.13
C GLY A 25 -2.15 12.08 -16.51
N THR A 26 -3.42 12.14 -16.09
CA THR A 26 -4.35 13.25 -16.35
C THR A 26 -4.28 14.34 -15.28
N SER A 27 -3.44 14.17 -14.26
CA SER A 27 -3.26 15.14 -13.17
C SER A 27 -2.91 16.54 -13.69
N SER A 28 -3.49 17.57 -13.07
CA SER A 28 -3.23 19.00 -13.36
C SER A 28 -1.81 19.50 -13.02
N ARG A 29 -0.92 18.61 -12.57
CA ARG A 29 0.45 18.93 -12.20
C ARG A 29 1.31 19.07 -13.47
N PRO A 30 2.23 20.05 -13.53
CA PRO A 30 3.08 20.25 -14.71
C PRO A 30 3.97 19.02 -14.96
N ARG A 31 4.07 18.61 -16.22
CA ARG A 31 4.86 17.44 -16.67
C ARG A 31 6.33 17.46 -16.24
N THR A 32 6.88 18.64 -15.95
CA THR A 32 8.26 18.82 -15.48
C THR A 32 8.49 18.34 -14.04
N PHE A 33 7.44 18.28 -13.21
CA PHE A 33 7.57 17.89 -11.79
C PHE A 33 7.79 16.38 -11.63
N LYS A 34 7.25 15.56 -12.54
CA LYS A 34 7.46 14.10 -12.55
C LYS A 34 8.75 13.67 -13.24
N ARG A 35 9.37 14.53 -14.06
CA ARG A 35 10.51 14.11 -14.88
C ARG A 35 11.71 13.73 -14.02
N GLN A 36 12.00 14.50 -12.97
CA GLN A 36 13.09 14.17 -12.05
C GLN A 36 12.78 12.89 -11.26
N GLU A 37 11.59 12.76 -10.67
CA GLU A 37 11.24 11.60 -9.84
C GLU A 37 11.14 10.29 -10.64
N ALA A 38 10.69 10.35 -11.89
CA ALA A 38 10.66 9.19 -12.80
C ALA A 38 12.06 8.84 -13.34
N GLU A 39 12.92 9.83 -13.61
CA GLU A 39 14.30 9.63 -14.06
C GLU A 39 15.17 9.04 -12.94
N TYR A 40 14.94 9.44 -11.68
CA TYR A 40 15.55 8.79 -10.51
C TYR A 40 15.06 7.34 -10.33
N LYS A 41 13.77 7.07 -10.59
CA LYS A 41 13.20 5.73 -10.46
C LYS A 41 13.63 4.79 -11.61
N GLU A 42 13.71 5.30 -12.84
CA GLU A 42 14.27 4.55 -13.98
C GLU A 42 15.78 4.32 -13.82
N GLN A 43 16.54 5.29 -13.26
CA GLN A 43 17.96 5.07 -12.94
C GLN A 43 18.13 3.98 -11.89
N GLU A 44 17.37 4.04 -10.79
CA GLU A 44 17.38 3.03 -9.72
C GLU A 44 17.01 1.63 -10.25
N GLU A 45 16.03 1.53 -11.14
CA GLU A 45 15.60 0.27 -11.76
C GLU A 45 16.64 -0.25 -12.80
N SER A 46 17.36 0.64 -13.51
CA SER A 46 18.42 0.25 -14.47
C SER A 46 19.76 -0.11 -13.80
N GLU A 47 20.05 0.47 -12.63
CA GLU A 47 21.23 0.15 -11.83
C GLU A 47 21.06 -1.18 -11.07
N GLU A 48 19.81 -1.60 -10.80
CA GLU A 48 19.50 -2.95 -10.32
C GLU A 48 19.58 -4.02 -11.42
N GLU A 49 19.29 -3.70 -12.69
CA GLU A 49 19.31 -4.68 -13.79
C GLU A 49 20.72 -4.90 -14.39
N SER A 50 21.58 -3.88 -14.40
CA SER A 50 22.91 -3.95 -15.06
C SER A 50 24.06 -4.46 -14.17
N GLY A 51 23.81 -4.79 -12.91
CA GLY A 51 24.84 -5.18 -11.94
C GLY A 51 25.32 -6.64 -12.02
N GLN A 52 24.90 -7.43 -13.02
CA GLN A 52 25.05 -8.89 -12.99
C GLN A 52 25.64 -9.48 -14.28
N GLU A 53 26.80 -9.00 -14.75
CA GLU A 53 27.66 -9.77 -15.67
C GLU A 53 29.11 -9.24 -15.74
N SER A 54 30.05 -10.12 -15.39
CA SER A 54 31.47 -10.18 -15.81
C SER A 54 32.50 -9.17 -15.26
N GLY A 55 33.50 -9.75 -14.60
CA GLY A 55 34.71 -9.08 -14.12
C GLY A 55 35.48 -9.96 -13.14
N GLU A 56 35.86 -11.16 -13.58
CA GLU A 56 36.84 -12.00 -12.89
C GLU A 56 38.19 -11.29 -12.92
N GLU A 57 38.59 -10.69 -11.80
CA GLU A 57 40.00 -10.46 -11.52
C GLU A 57 40.32 -10.90 -10.09
N SER A 58 41.14 -11.94 -10.06
CA SER A 58 42.00 -12.35 -8.96
C SER A 58 42.80 -11.17 -8.41
N ASP A 59 42.67 -10.86 -7.13
CA ASP A 59 43.86 -10.68 -6.28
C ASP A 59 43.53 -10.82 -4.79
N ASP A 60 44.42 -11.51 -4.11
CA ASP A 60 44.45 -11.79 -2.69
C ASP A 60 44.87 -10.51 -1.93
N GLU A 61 43.91 -9.80 -1.33
CA GLU A 61 44.23 -8.72 -0.37
C GLU A 61 43.54 -8.99 0.99
N THR A 62 43.98 -10.05 1.67
CA THR A 62 43.78 -10.18 3.13
C THR A 62 44.94 -9.61 3.94
N GLU A 63 45.74 -8.74 3.34
CA GLU A 63 46.75 -7.96 4.05
C GLU A 63 46.55 -6.47 3.76
N GLN A 64 45.59 -5.84 4.43
CA GLN A 64 45.69 -4.40 4.67
C GLN A 64 47.05 -4.16 5.35
N LYS A 65 48.04 -3.76 4.57
CA LYS A 65 49.44 -3.55 4.95
C LYS A 65 49.50 -2.62 6.15
N ARG A 66 49.43 -3.19 7.36
CA ARG A 66 49.63 -2.45 8.60
C ARG A 66 51.08 -2.01 8.59
N LYS A 67 51.33 -0.70 8.65
CA LYS A 67 52.68 -0.17 8.55
C LYS A 67 53.54 -0.70 9.71
N GLY A 68 54.65 -1.36 9.37
CA GLY A 68 55.68 -1.79 10.33
C GLY A 68 55.26 -2.95 11.23
N THR A 69 55.63 -2.90 12.51
CA THR A 69 55.45 -3.99 13.49
C THR A 69 54.01 -4.15 14.01
N GLN A 70 53.07 -3.33 13.54
CA GLN A 70 51.66 -3.34 13.97
C GLN A 70 50.89 -4.62 13.61
N GLY A 71 51.41 -5.42 12.67
CA GLY A 71 50.86 -6.75 12.35
C GLY A 71 51.31 -7.86 13.31
N VAL A 72 52.42 -7.64 14.05
CA VAL A 72 53.04 -8.65 14.92
C VAL A 72 52.44 -8.63 16.34
N ILE A 73 51.82 -7.52 16.74
CA ILE A 73 51.25 -7.35 18.08
C ILE A 73 49.74 -7.65 18.03
N GLU A 74 49.32 -8.63 18.80
CA GLU A 74 47.90 -8.95 19.01
C GLU A 74 47.22 -7.82 19.80
N VAL A 75 46.32 -7.07 19.13
CA VAL A 75 45.58 -5.96 19.75
C VAL A 75 44.39 -6.51 20.54
N ASN A 76 44.58 -6.79 21.83
CA ASN A 76 43.51 -7.16 22.76
C ASN A 76 42.89 -5.92 23.44
N ASN A 77 42.44 -4.93 22.66
CA ASN A 77 41.74 -3.76 23.20
C ASN A 77 40.22 -4.01 23.24
N PRO A 78 39.60 -4.15 24.43
CA PRO A 78 38.15 -4.39 24.55
C PRO A 78 37.29 -3.21 24.06
N ASN A 79 37.85 -2.00 23.97
CA ASN A 79 37.18 -0.81 23.46
C ASN A 79 37.52 -0.54 21.97
N LEU A 80 38.12 -1.51 21.26
CA LEU A 80 38.42 -1.34 19.84
C LEU A 80 37.11 -1.23 19.05
N VAL A 81 36.86 -0.05 18.50
CA VAL A 81 35.66 0.22 17.69
C VAL A 81 35.71 -0.66 16.44
N LYS A 82 34.81 -1.65 16.39
CA LYS A 82 34.65 -2.50 15.20
C LYS A 82 34.05 -1.68 14.06
N PRO A 83 34.47 -1.91 12.80
CA PRO A 83 33.89 -1.23 11.65
C PRO A 83 32.39 -1.54 11.55
N LYS A 84 31.57 -0.50 11.34
CA LYS A 84 30.11 -0.61 11.24
C LYS A 84 29.61 -1.15 9.90
N ASN A 85 30.50 -1.21 8.90
CA ASN A 85 30.18 -1.66 7.55
C ASN A 85 30.59 -3.12 7.42
N LEU A 86 29.63 -4.04 7.61
CA LEU A 86 29.79 -5.46 7.32
C LEU A 86 29.44 -5.70 5.85
N LYS A 87 30.24 -6.52 5.16
CA LYS A 87 29.94 -6.94 3.79
C LYS A 87 28.78 -7.93 3.81
N ALA A 88 27.95 -7.94 2.76
CA ALA A 88 26.74 -8.77 2.68
C ALA A 88 27.01 -10.28 2.87
N ARG A 89 28.23 -10.75 2.59
CA ARG A 89 28.64 -12.16 2.77
C ARG A 89 28.89 -12.57 4.22
N ASP A 90 29.15 -11.62 5.11
CA ASP A 90 29.42 -11.86 6.54
C ASP A 90 28.17 -11.68 7.43
N VAL A 91 27.00 -11.45 6.80
CA VAL A 91 25.73 -11.27 7.51
C VAL A 91 25.15 -12.63 7.89
N ASP A 92 25.17 -12.91 9.18
CA ASP A 92 24.68 -14.15 9.76
C ASP A 92 23.14 -14.14 9.88
N THR A 93 22.45 -14.73 8.92
CA THR A 93 20.97 -14.75 8.83
C THR A 93 20.28 -15.54 9.94
N GLY A 94 21.05 -16.31 10.73
CA GLY A 94 20.53 -17.06 11.88
C GLY A 94 20.36 -16.24 13.15
N LYS A 95 20.94 -15.04 13.22
CA LYS A 95 20.73 -14.11 14.34
C LYS A 95 19.46 -13.32 14.09
N THR A 96 18.34 -13.77 14.65
CA THR A 96 17.13 -12.95 14.73
C THR A 96 17.48 -11.71 15.54
N THR A 97 17.80 -10.62 14.87
CA THR A 97 17.90 -9.31 15.50
C THR A 97 16.56 -9.10 16.19
N GLU A 98 16.57 -9.12 17.52
CA GLU A 98 15.38 -8.89 18.30
C GLU A 98 14.80 -7.55 17.88
N LEU A 99 13.70 -7.58 17.12
CA LEU A 99 13.05 -6.39 16.63
C LEU A 99 12.90 -5.40 17.77
N SER A 100 13.29 -4.16 17.51
CA SER A 100 13.21 -3.08 18.48
C SER A 100 11.78 -3.02 19.03
N ARG A 101 11.60 -2.60 20.29
CA ARG A 101 10.26 -2.49 20.90
C ARG A 101 9.29 -1.73 19.98
N ARG A 102 9.80 -0.69 19.30
CA ARG A 102 9.05 0.11 18.32
C ARG A 102 8.59 -0.71 17.11
N GLU A 103 9.48 -1.53 16.56
CA GLU A 103 9.18 -2.36 15.39
C GLU A 103 8.17 -3.47 15.74
N ARG A 104 8.21 -4.01 16.97
CA ARG A 104 7.22 -4.99 17.44
C ARG A 104 5.83 -4.38 17.54
N GLU A 105 5.73 -3.19 18.13
CA GLU A 105 4.45 -2.46 18.25
C GLU A 105 3.90 -2.05 16.87
N GLU A 106 4.76 -1.65 15.94
CA GLU A 106 4.36 -1.31 14.57
C GLU A 106 3.83 -2.53 13.80
N LEU A 107 4.51 -3.68 13.89
CA LEU A 107 4.04 -4.93 13.29
C LEU A 107 2.74 -5.43 13.94
N GLU A 108 2.60 -5.30 15.25
CA GLU A 108 1.37 -5.67 15.93
C GLU A 108 0.20 -4.76 15.50
N LYS A 109 0.45 -3.46 15.35
CA LYS A 109 -0.54 -2.50 14.82
C LYS A 109 -0.94 -2.84 13.38
N GLN A 110 0.01 -3.20 12.52
CA GLN A 110 -0.26 -3.65 11.16
C GLN A 110 -1.11 -4.92 11.16
N ARG A 111 -0.70 -5.95 11.92
CA ARG A 111 -1.45 -7.21 12.05
C ARG A 111 -2.85 -7.00 12.61
N ALA A 112 -3.02 -6.09 13.58
CA ALA A 112 -4.32 -5.76 14.15
C ALA A 112 -5.22 -5.07 13.10
N HIS A 113 -4.67 -4.17 12.30
CA HIS A 113 -5.39 -3.53 11.21
C HIS A 113 -5.80 -4.53 10.13
N GLU A 114 -4.87 -5.39 9.69
CA GLU A 114 -5.16 -6.47 8.73
C GLU A 114 -6.23 -7.42 9.25
N ARG A 115 -6.16 -7.80 10.53
CA ARG A 115 -7.18 -8.65 11.15
C ARG A 115 -8.54 -7.97 11.15
N TYR A 116 -8.59 -6.67 11.47
CA TYR A 116 -9.83 -5.90 11.43
C TYR A 116 -10.41 -5.84 10.02
N MET A 117 -9.58 -5.53 9.02
CA MET A 117 -9.98 -5.52 7.60
C MET A 117 -10.49 -6.88 7.16
N ARG A 118 -9.78 -7.96 7.51
CA ARG A 118 -10.19 -9.34 7.22
C ARG A 118 -11.52 -9.70 7.89
N LEU A 119 -11.77 -9.25 9.11
CA LEU A 119 -13.05 -9.46 9.80
C LEU A 119 -14.19 -8.67 9.15
N GLN A 120 -13.91 -7.46 8.66
CA GLN A 120 -14.86 -6.63 7.92
C GLN A 120 -15.25 -7.30 6.60
N GLU A 121 -14.27 -7.78 5.84
CA GLU A 121 -14.47 -8.54 4.60
C GLU A 121 -15.27 -9.82 4.83
N GLN A 122 -15.00 -10.52 5.93
CA GLN A 122 -15.76 -11.70 6.34
C GLN A 122 -17.18 -11.39 6.81
N GLY A 123 -17.57 -10.11 6.91
CA GLY A 123 -18.89 -9.74 7.41
C GLY A 123 -19.06 -9.95 8.92
N LYS A 124 -17.98 -10.14 9.68
CA LYS A 124 -18.05 -10.52 11.09
C LYS A 124 -18.15 -9.32 12.03
N THR A 125 -17.75 -8.13 11.60
CA THR A 125 -17.93 -6.89 12.35
C THR A 125 -19.40 -6.48 12.37
N GLU A 126 -19.83 -5.78 13.42
CA GLU A 126 -21.22 -5.33 13.53
C GLU A 126 -21.66 -4.41 12.38
N GLN A 127 -20.73 -3.60 11.87
CA GLN A 127 -20.97 -2.74 10.72
C GLN A 127 -21.22 -3.56 9.47
N ALA A 128 -20.34 -4.52 9.15
CA ALA A 128 -20.51 -5.36 7.97
C ALA A 128 -21.76 -6.24 8.05
N ARG A 129 -22.13 -6.73 9.25
CA ARG A 129 -23.41 -7.45 9.45
C ARG A 129 -24.60 -6.57 9.09
N LYS A 130 -24.66 -5.33 9.60
CA LYS A 130 -25.72 -4.38 9.27
C LYS A 130 -25.79 -4.06 7.78
N ASP A 131 -24.63 -3.91 7.13
CA ASP A 131 -24.57 -3.68 5.69
C ASP A 131 -25.07 -4.88 4.89
N LEU A 132 -24.69 -6.11 5.30
CA LEU A 132 -25.21 -7.34 4.70
C LEU A 132 -26.72 -7.50 4.90
N ASP A 133 -27.23 -7.21 6.10
CA ASP A 133 -28.66 -7.24 6.40
C ASP A 133 -29.43 -6.23 5.55
N ARG A 134 -28.89 -5.02 5.39
CA ARG A 134 -29.45 -3.99 4.51
C ARG A 134 -29.48 -4.45 3.05
N LEU A 135 -28.40 -5.06 2.56
CA LEU A 135 -28.34 -5.61 1.21
C LEU A 135 -29.33 -6.77 1.02
N ALA A 136 -29.49 -7.64 2.02
CA ALA A 136 -30.46 -8.73 2.00
C ALA A 136 -31.89 -8.20 1.90
N LEU A 137 -32.25 -7.18 2.67
CA LEU A 137 -33.56 -6.53 2.60
C LEU A 137 -33.84 -5.92 1.22
N ILE A 138 -32.83 -5.28 0.60
CA ILE A 138 -32.97 -4.75 -0.77
C ILE A 138 -33.15 -5.88 -1.79
N ARG A 139 -32.42 -7.00 -1.64
CA ARG A 139 -32.61 -8.18 -2.51
C ARG A 139 -34.01 -8.73 -2.39
N GLN A 140 -34.52 -8.91 -1.16
CA GLN A 140 -35.89 -9.36 -0.91
C GLN A 140 -36.92 -8.42 -1.56
N GLN A 141 -36.80 -7.10 -1.37
CA GLN A 141 -37.70 -6.14 -1.99
C GLN A 141 -37.67 -6.20 -3.53
N ARG A 142 -36.50 -6.45 -4.13
CA ARG A 142 -36.36 -6.61 -5.58
C ARG A 142 -36.99 -7.91 -6.07
N GLU A 143 -36.79 -9.01 -5.36
CA GLU A 143 -37.39 -10.31 -5.67
C GLU A 143 -38.91 -10.28 -5.53
N GLU A 144 -39.43 -9.68 -4.45
CA GLU A 144 -40.88 -9.49 -4.28
C GLU A 144 -41.47 -8.58 -5.36
N ALA A 145 -40.79 -7.51 -5.74
CA ALA A 145 -41.23 -6.65 -6.84
C ALA A 145 -41.20 -7.37 -8.19
N ALA A 146 -40.21 -8.24 -8.43
CA ALA A 146 -40.13 -9.07 -9.63
C ALA A 146 -41.27 -10.09 -9.66
N ARG A 147 -41.51 -10.82 -8.56
CA ARG A 147 -42.63 -11.76 -8.42
C ARG A 147 -43.98 -11.09 -8.62
N LYS A 148 -44.24 -9.95 -7.98
CA LYS A 148 -45.47 -9.18 -8.19
C LYS A 148 -45.66 -8.76 -9.66
N ARG A 149 -44.60 -8.35 -10.34
CA ARG A 149 -44.65 -8.02 -11.78
C ARG A 149 -44.93 -9.24 -12.65
N GLU A 150 -44.38 -10.41 -12.33
CA GLU A 150 -44.63 -11.66 -13.03
C GLU A 150 -46.07 -12.14 -12.83
N GLU A 151 -46.58 -12.10 -11.60
CA GLU A 151 -47.97 -12.43 -11.27
C GLU A 151 -48.96 -11.49 -11.98
N GLU A 152 -48.71 -10.18 -11.99
CA GLU A 152 -49.55 -9.24 -12.73
C GLU A 152 -49.51 -9.48 -14.25
N LYS A 153 -48.35 -9.84 -14.81
CA LYS A 153 -48.23 -10.17 -16.23
C LYS A 153 -48.98 -11.46 -16.55
N ALA A 154 -48.82 -12.50 -15.74
CA ALA A 154 -49.53 -13.77 -15.89
C ALA A 154 -51.05 -13.58 -15.78
N ALA A 155 -51.53 -12.80 -14.80
CA ALA A 155 -52.96 -12.48 -14.66
C ALA A 155 -53.50 -11.67 -15.86
N LYS A 156 -52.71 -10.73 -16.40
CA LYS A 156 -53.08 -9.98 -17.61
C LYS A 156 -53.12 -10.90 -18.85
N GLU A 157 -52.22 -11.86 -18.95
CA GLU A 157 -52.23 -12.85 -20.04
C GLU A 157 -53.40 -13.82 -19.92
N GLN A 158 -53.69 -14.34 -18.73
CA GLN A 158 -54.87 -15.17 -18.48
C GLN A 158 -56.16 -14.43 -18.86
N LYS A 159 -56.32 -13.17 -18.42
CA LYS A 159 -57.47 -12.33 -18.82
C LYS A 159 -57.55 -12.09 -20.33
N LYS A 160 -56.42 -11.94 -21.03
CA LYS A 160 -56.39 -11.79 -22.50
C LYS A 160 -56.75 -13.10 -23.21
N VAL A 161 -56.35 -14.24 -22.66
CA VAL A 161 -56.67 -15.57 -23.21
C VAL A 161 -58.15 -15.89 -22.97
N GLU A 162 -58.69 -15.59 -21.78
CA GLU A 162 -60.12 -15.70 -21.49
C GLU A 162 -60.96 -14.78 -22.37
N ALA A 163 -60.52 -13.54 -22.61
CA ALA A 163 -61.22 -12.60 -23.49
C ALA A 163 -61.14 -12.96 -25.00
N ARG A 164 -60.25 -13.88 -25.39
CA ARG A 164 -60.11 -14.38 -26.77
C ARG A 164 -60.87 -15.69 -27.01
N LYS A 165 -61.39 -16.32 -25.95
CA LYS A 165 -62.17 -17.55 -26.01
C LYS A 165 -63.65 -17.23 -26.02
#